data_AF-A0A7J9M563-F1
#
_entry.id   AF-A0A7J9M563-F1
#
_cell.length_a   1.000
_cell.length_b   1.000
_cell.length_c   1.000
_cell.angle_alpha   90.00
_cell.angle_beta   90.00
_cell.angle_gamma   90.00
#
_symmetry.space_group_name_H-M   'P 1'
#
loop_
_entity.id
_entity.type
_entity.pdbx_description
1 polymer ?
#
loop_
_entity_poly.entity_id
_entity_poly.type
_entity_poly.pdbx_seq_one_letter_code
_entity_poly.pdbx_strand_id
1 'polypeptide(L)'
;MRGTLMLSWILIICLSQVAVQSQYYSKSRPYHPRPPKVTNLHFFMHEHTGVTAVVPDSEVIGNVQGISLLAGSNASSTQYIEFGFNTGKFNGSSLSVFSRGEPGLAV
;
A
#
# COMPACT_ATOMS: atom_id res chain seq x y z
N MET A 1 -1.63 -48.09 -12.30
CA MET A 1 -0.75 -47.62 -11.21
C MET A 1 0.68 -47.27 -11.64
N ARG A 2 1.26 -47.88 -12.70
CA ARG A 2 2.63 -47.57 -13.18
C ARG A 2 2.77 -46.26 -13.98
N GLY A 3 1.78 -45.88 -14.79
CA GLY A 3 1.83 -44.65 -15.61
C GLY A 3 1.73 -43.34 -14.82
N THR A 4 0.92 -43.33 -13.76
CA THR A 4 0.76 -42.16 -12.87
C THR A 4 2.04 -41.83 -12.13
N LEU A 5 2.80 -42.86 -11.70
CA LEU A 5 4.10 -42.69 -11.05
C LEU A 5 5.09 -41.98 -12.00
N MET A 6 5.11 -42.36 -13.28
CA MET A 6 6.00 -41.75 -14.28
C MET A 6 5.68 -40.28 -14.54
N LEU A 7 4.39 -39.92 -14.67
CA LEU A 7 3.98 -38.53 -14.86
C LEU A 7 4.36 -37.65 -13.66
N SER A 8 4.20 -38.16 -12.44
CA SER A 8 4.61 -37.45 -11.22
C SER A 8 6.12 -37.17 -11.20
N TRP A 9 6.95 -38.16 -11.57
CA TRP A 9 8.41 -37.98 -11.64
C TRP A 9 8.81 -36.95 -12.71
N ILE A 10 8.17 -36.97 -13.87
CA ILE A 10 8.41 -35.98 -14.95
C ILE A 10 8.06 -34.56 -14.45
N LEU A 11 6.91 -34.40 -13.79
CA LEU A 11 6.49 -33.11 -13.25
C LEU A 11 7.45 -32.57 -12.19
N ILE A 12 7.93 -33.44 -11.28
CA ILE A 12 8.91 -33.08 -10.24
C ILE A 12 10.23 -32.61 -10.87
N ILE A 13 10.71 -33.30 -11.90
CA ILE A 13 11.92 -32.91 -12.63
C ILE A 13 11.71 -31.57 -13.34
N CYS A 14 10.57 -31.37 -14.01
CA CYS A 14 10.26 -30.10 -14.68
C CYS A 14 10.22 -28.91 -13.70
N LEU A 15 9.56 -29.05 -12.54
CA LEU A 15 9.45 -27.97 -11.57
C LEU A 15 10.80 -27.62 -10.90
N SER A 16 11.67 -28.62 -10.68
CA SER A 16 13.00 -28.37 -10.12
C SER A 16 13.94 -27.64 -11.09
N GLN A 17 13.80 -27.86 -12.40
CA GLN A 17 14.59 -27.15 -13.42
C GLN A 17 14.19 -25.66 -13.53
N VAL A 18 12.89 -25.34 -13.39
CA VAL A 18 12.39 -23.95 -13.41
C VAL A 18 12.98 -23.13 -12.27
N ALA A 19 13.05 -23.70 -11.06
CA ALA A 19 13.62 -22.99 -9.91
C ALA A 19 15.11 -22.65 -10.11
N VAL A 20 15.89 -23.54 -10.70
CA VAL A 20 17.34 -23.38 -10.92
C VAL A 20 17.65 -22.42 -12.07
N GLN A 21 16.83 -22.38 -13.12
CA GLN A 21 17.08 -21.56 -14.30
C GLN A 21 16.36 -20.19 -14.29
N SER A 22 15.49 -19.90 -13.33
CA SER A 22 14.60 -18.74 -13.42
C SER A 22 15.29 -17.37 -13.50
N GLN A 23 16.61 -17.25 -13.23
CA GLN A 23 17.37 -15.99 -13.18
C GLN A 23 16.55 -14.81 -12.63
N TYR A 24 15.70 -15.09 -11.64
CA TYR A 24 14.67 -14.16 -11.18
C TYR A 24 15.28 -12.82 -10.74
N TYR A 25 16.52 -12.89 -10.25
CA TYR A 25 17.32 -11.73 -9.91
C TYR A 25 18.29 -11.41 -11.05
N SER A 26 18.07 -10.25 -11.68
CA SER A 26 19.04 -9.64 -12.58
C SER A 26 20.30 -9.19 -11.84
N LYS A 27 21.41 -9.03 -12.56
CA LYS A 27 22.62 -8.41 -11.98
C LYS A 27 22.35 -6.93 -11.72
N SER A 28 22.66 -6.46 -10.52
CA SER A 28 22.52 -5.04 -10.16
C SER A 28 23.44 -4.17 -11.02
N ARG A 29 22.96 -2.99 -11.38
CA ARG A 29 23.77 -1.92 -11.99
C ARG A 29 24.11 -0.90 -10.90
N PRO A 30 25.24 -0.17 -11.02
CA PRO A 30 25.53 0.95 -10.13
C PRO A 30 24.39 1.98 -10.16
N TYR A 31 23.78 2.20 -9.00
CA TYR A 31 22.71 3.18 -8.84
C TYR A 31 23.29 4.59 -8.90
N HIS A 32 22.85 5.38 -9.88
CA HIS A 32 23.15 6.81 -9.96
C HIS A 32 21.92 7.57 -9.44
N PRO A 33 21.92 8.02 -8.18
CA PRO A 33 20.76 8.68 -7.60
C PRO A 33 20.44 9.98 -8.36
N ARG A 34 19.16 10.20 -8.65
CA ARG A 34 18.69 11.52 -9.04
C ARG A 34 18.69 12.44 -7.81
N PRO A 35 18.81 13.77 -7.99
CA PRO A 35 18.63 14.72 -6.91
C PRO A 35 17.30 14.46 -6.18
N PRO A 36 17.28 14.46 -4.83
CA PRO A 36 16.05 14.28 -4.07
C PRO A 36 15.03 15.37 -4.42
N LYS A 37 13.77 14.98 -4.61
CA LYS A 37 12.65 15.93 -4.74
C LYS A 37 11.88 15.95 -3.44
N VAL A 38 11.85 17.11 -2.78
CA VAL A 38 11.09 17.33 -1.53
C VAL A 38 9.85 18.15 -1.85
N THR A 39 8.71 17.74 -1.31
CA THR A 39 7.44 18.46 -1.44
C THR A 39 6.82 18.62 -0.06
N ASN A 40 6.37 19.84 0.27
CA ASN A 40 5.56 20.09 1.46
C ASN A 40 4.08 20.02 1.05
N LEU A 41 3.33 19.12 1.67
CA LEU A 41 1.91 18.92 1.43
C LEU A 41 1.15 19.41 2.66
N HIS A 42 0.09 20.19 2.45
CA HIS A 42 -0.77 20.69 3.52
C HIS A 42 -2.23 20.63 3.05
N PHE A 43 -3.04 19.83 3.75
CA PHE A 43 -4.44 19.57 3.44
C PHE A 43 -5.16 19.07 4.70
N PHE A 44 -6.48 18.99 4.63
CA PHE A 44 -7.34 18.48 5.71
C PHE A 44 -7.98 17.17 5.28
N MET A 45 -7.99 16.18 6.19
CA MET A 45 -8.76 14.95 6.04
C MET A 45 -10.08 15.09 6.80
N HIS A 46 -11.14 14.54 6.23
CA HIS A 46 -12.48 14.57 6.82
C HIS A 46 -13.01 13.14 6.95
N GLU A 47 -13.16 12.65 8.19
CA GLU A 47 -13.85 11.40 8.49
C GLU A 47 -15.33 11.67 8.79
N HIS A 48 -16.24 10.98 8.09
CA HIS A 48 -17.68 11.17 8.27
C HIS A 48 -18.32 9.93 8.89
N THR A 49 -18.77 10.02 10.15
CA THR A 49 -19.53 8.95 10.81
C THR A 49 -21.01 9.01 10.44
N GLY A 50 -21.36 8.59 9.22
CA GLY A 50 -22.65 8.02 8.81
C GLY A 50 -24.00 8.75 9.02
N VAL A 51 -24.10 9.89 9.72
CA VAL A 51 -25.41 10.49 10.06
C VAL A 51 -25.65 11.85 9.40
N THR A 52 -24.59 12.57 9.00
CA THR A 52 -24.74 13.77 8.16
C THR A 52 -23.46 13.95 7.34
N ALA A 53 -23.54 13.84 6.02
CA ALA A 53 -22.45 14.25 5.16
C ALA A 53 -22.44 15.78 5.11
N VAL A 54 -21.66 16.40 6.00
CA VAL A 54 -21.36 17.83 5.88
C VAL A 54 -20.48 17.97 4.65
N VAL A 55 -20.98 18.63 3.60
CA VAL A 55 -20.15 18.96 2.45
C VAL A 55 -19.26 20.12 2.88
N PRO A 56 -17.93 19.95 2.95
CA PRO A 56 -17.06 21.08 3.26
C PRO A 56 -17.10 22.06 2.08
N ASP A 57 -17.05 23.36 2.38
CA ASP A 57 -16.98 24.43 1.36
C ASP A 57 -15.60 24.52 0.68
N SER A 58 -14.64 23.67 1.07
CA SER A 58 -13.29 23.60 0.52
C SER A 58 -13.21 22.76 -0.75
N GLU A 59 -12.20 23.03 -1.58
CA GLU A 59 -11.93 22.21 -2.76
C GLU A 59 -11.52 20.78 -2.37
N VAL A 60 -12.21 19.79 -2.95
CA VAL A 60 -11.85 18.37 -2.81
C VAL A 60 -10.70 18.05 -3.76
N ILE A 61 -9.53 17.74 -3.19
CA ILE A 61 -8.30 17.45 -3.96
C ILE A 61 -8.00 15.95 -4.14
N GLY A 62 -8.76 15.09 -3.48
CA GLY A 62 -8.47 13.66 -3.42
C GLY A 62 -9.41 12.88 -2.51
N ASN A 63 -9.18 11.57 -2.46
CA ASN A 63 -9.92 10.63 -1.63
C ASN A 63 -8.97 9.91 -0.67
N VAL A 64 -9.52 9.42 0.44
CA VAL A 64 -8.77 8.65 1.43
C VAL A 64 -9.42 7.28 1.62
N GLN A 65 -8.60 6.24 1.63
CA GLN A 65 -9.05 4.87 1.91
C GLN A 65 -8.10 4.21 2.90
N GLY A 66 -8.63 3.42 3.83
CA GLY A 66 -7.79 2.81 4.83
C GLY A 66 -8.56 2.05 5.88
N ILE A 67 -7.81 1.59 6.87
CA ILE A 67 -8.33 0.92 8.06
C ILE A 67 -7.66 1.50 9.30
N SER A 68 -8.46 1.71 10.34
CA SER A 68 -8.01 2.07 11.68
C SER A 68 -8.40 0.96 12.63
N LEU A 69 -7.45 0.53 13.47
CA LEU A 69 -7.65 -0.48 14.49
C LEU A 69 -7.39 0.14 15.86
N LEU A 70 -8.32 -0.01 16.78
CA LEU A 70 -8.09 0.25 18.20
C LEU A 70 -7.35 -0.96 18.79
N ALA A 71 -6.14 -0.73 19.30
CA ALA A 71 -5.26 -1.75 19.81
C ALA A 71 -4.72 -1.38 21.21
N GLY A 72 -4.67 -2.38 22.09
CA GLY A 72 -4.15 -2.24 23.46
C GLY A 72 -5.22 -1.86 24.49
N SER A 73 -4.93 -2.15 25.77
CA SER A 73 -5.79 -1.79 26.91
C SER A 73 -5.91 -0.28 27.13
N ASN A 74 -5.00 0.48 26.54
CA ASN A 74 -4.95 1.94 26.49
C ASN A 74 -5.61 2.53 25.22
N ALA A 75 -6.24 1.70 24.38
CA ALA A 75 -6.96 2.11 23.17
C ALA A 75 -6.12 2.89 22.14
N SER A 76 -4.83 2.58 21.95
CA SER A 76 -4.04 3.22 20.89
C SER A 76 -4.59 2.89 19.49
N SER A 77 -4.70 3.87 18.61
CA SER A 77 -5.16 3.67 17.22
C SER A 77 -3.97 3.34 16.33
N THR A 78 -4.02 2.24 15.58
CA THR A 78 -3.06 1.93 14.50
C THR A 78 -3.78 2.04 13.18
N GLN A 79 -3.23 2.84 12.27
CA GLN A 79 -3.87 3.25 11.03
C GLN A 79 -3.00 2.87 9.84
N TYR A 80 -3.63 2.31 8.82
CA TYR A 80 -3.09 2.20 7.48
C TYR A 80 -4.00 2.98 6.55
N ILE A 81 -3.50 4.09 6.01
CA ILE A 81 -4.27 5.05 5.24
C ILE A 81 -3.55 5.36 3.93
N GLU A 82 -4.31 5.41 2.83
CA GLU A 82 -3.87 5.79 1.50
C GLU A 82 -4.55 7.10 1.08
N PHE A 83 -3.74 8.14 0.85
CA PHE A 83 -4.21 9.40 0.26
C PHE A 83 -4.03 9.35 -1.25
N GLY A 84 -5.12 9.40 -2.02
CA GLY A 84 -5.10 9.49 -3.48
C GLY A 84 -5.41 10.91 -3.95
N PHE A 85 -4.51 11.53 -4.71
CA PHE A 85 -4.70 12.87 -5.27
C PHE A 85 -5.36 12.79 -6.65
N ASN A 86 -6.47 13.51 -6.84
CA ASN A 86 -7.27 13.46 -8.07
C ASN A 86 -7.24 14.79 -8.84
N THR A 87 -6.62 15.83 -8.27
CA THR A 87 -6.47 17.15 -8.89
C THR A 87 -5.06 17.71 -8.67
N GLY A 88 -4.76 18.85 -9.30
CA GLY A 88 -3.50 19.57 -9.12
C GLY A 88 -2.25 18.85 -9.65
N LYS A 89 -1.09 19.27 -9.15
CA LYS A 89 0.25 18.83 -9.61
C LYS A 89 0.50 17.33 -9.43
N PHE A 90 -0.15 16.71 -8.44
CA PHE A 90 0.07 15.31 -8.06
C PHE A 90 -1.08 14.40 -8.47
N ASN A 91 -1.97 14.85 -9.38
CA ASN A 91 -3.08 14.04 -9.88
C ASN A 91 -2.60 12.66 -10.37
N GLY A 92 -3.23 11.60 -9.86
CA GLY A 92 -2.90 10.21 -10.15
C GLY A 92 -1.77 9.64 -9.29
N SER A 93 -1.21 10.43 -8.36
CA SER A 93 -0.24 9.96 -7.36
C SER A 93 -0.94 9.65 -6.02
N SER A 94 -0.23 8.91 -5.17
CA SER A 94 -0.72 8.59 -3.83
C SER A 94 0.37 8.63 -2.76
N LEU A 95 -0.05 8.69 -1.49
CA LEU A 95 0.80 8.65 -0.31
C LEU A 95 0.22 7.64 0.69
N SER A 96 0.95 6.55 0.94
CA SER A 96 0.61 5.57 1.97
C SER A 96 1.21 5.96 3.33
N VAL A 97 0.40 5.91 4.38
CA VAL A 97 0.81 6.17 5.76
C VAL A 97 0.44 4.97 6.62
N PHE A 98 1.44 4.42 7.32
CA PHE A 98 1.24 3.45 8.39
C PHE A 98 1.75 4.06 9.70
N SER A 99 0.85 4.31 10.64
CA SER A 99 1.19 5.02 11.87
C SER A 99 0.33 4.60 13.05
N ARG A 100 0.80 4.96 14.25
CA ARG A 100 0.04 4.83 15.51
C ARG A 100 -0.30 6.23 16.04
N GLY A 101 -1.54 6.43 16.48
CA GLY A 101 -2.05 7.65 17.09
C GLY A 101 -2.90 7.38 18.34
N GLU A 102 -3.41 8.44 18.95
CA GLU A 102 -4.26 8.38 20.14
C GLU A 102 -5.75 8.14 19.74
N PRO A 103 -6.57 7.49 20.60
CA PRO A 103 -7.95 7.10 20.32
C PRO A 103 -8.95 8.22 19.99
N GLY A 104 -8.55 9.50 19.97
CA GLY A 104 -9.37 10.65 19.57
C GLY A 104 -8.80 11.45 18.40
N LEU A 105 -7.71 10.96 17.80
CA LEU A 105 -7.01 11.53 16.64
C LEU A 105 -7.02 10.51 15.48
N ALA A 106 -8.13 9.79 15.30
CA ALA A 106 -8.42 9.24 13.99
C ALA A 106 -8.43 10.46 13.04
N VAL A 107 -7.44 10.50 12.15
CA VAL A 107 -7.28 11.57 11.16
C VAL A 107 -8.39 11.43 10.13
#